data_AF-A0A9K3PHS6-F1
#
_entry.id   AF-A0A9K3PHS6-F1
#
_cell.length_a   1.000
_cell.length_b   1.000
_cell.length_c   1.000
_cell.angle_alpha   90.00
_cell.angle_beta   90.00
_cell.angle_gamma   90.00
#
_symmetry.space_group_name_H-M   'P 1'
#
loop_
_entity.id
_entity.type
_entity.pdbx_description
1 polymer ?
#
loop_
_entity_poly.entity_id
_entity_poly.type
_entity_poly.pdbx_seq_one_letter_code
_entity_poly.pdbx_strand_id
1 'polypeptide(L)'
;MEFAHHNVEYARGFVSYADYATETTVNKQRVHSTTAGLFLCGFSIPKLVRFLGDPHLGSTRDVDKILQTLQPNVDPEILQELHCVFVYGAPRHCQGSSTEDNFLAFLRYGNHASANSHPDELRKVFVKDLQRGFAIAIDKRLLPFIPDLHVTPLGIVDIENPWKQSRPVFDSSFHPLPDSMAINDWTNKSSEPPVVFPGSFFRLLSWIWNLRITYPNQKILLGDNDITGAFRLIKYNPWMVSLHDFVVDGYLGFATGQTFGDTATPGNFEFPAIARQQHAPYLRLHKQEEVLHRARHFIAKMSFPDEATFRDYGSFSSANADSCNYGVLFPPPSLSAPGR
;
A
#
# COMPACT_ATOMS: atom_id res chain seq x y z
N MET A 1 0.17 -23.78 -27.18
CA MET A 1 0.95 -23.35 -28.36
C MET A 1 0.34 -22.11 -29.04
N GLU A 2 -0.56 -21.37 -28.38
CA GLU A 2 -1.28 -20.22 -28.97
C GLU A 2 -0.66 -18.83 -28.62
N PHE A 3 0.35 -18.80 -27.74
CA PHE A 3 0.94 -17.55 -27.23
C PHE A 3 2.14 -17.01 -28.03
N ALA A 4 2.69 -17.80 -28.96
CA ALA A 4 3.96 -17.51 -29.63
C ALA A 4 3.92 -16.35 -30.67
N HIS A 5 2.72 -15.92 -31.08
CA HIS A 5 2.54 -14.86 -32.08
C HIS A 5 1.80 -13.62 -31.54
N HIS A 6 1.59 -13.53 -30.22
CA HIS A 6 0.84 -12.41 -29.64
C HIS A 6 1.71 -11.17 -29.45
N ASN A 7 1.12 -9.98 -29.63
CA ASN A 7 1.84 -8.72 -29.43
C ASN A 7 2.09 -8.48 -27.93
N VAL A 8 3.28 -8.84 -27.46
CA VAL A 8 3.69 -8.68 -26.06
C VAL A 8 3.98 -7.23 -25.67
N GLU A 9 4.24 -6.35 -26.63
CA GLU A 9 4.52 -4.92 -26.35
C GLU A 9 3.29 -4.22 -25.77
N TYR A 10 2.08 -4.71 -26.06
CA TYR A 10 0.86 -4.20 -25.44
C TYR A 10 0.90 -4.27 -23.91
N ALA A 11 1.51 -5.32 -23.34
CA ALA A 11 1.58 -5.53 -21.90
C ALA A 11 2.64 -4.65 -21.20
N ARG A 12 3.44 -3.90 -21.95
CA ARG A 12 4.54 -3.10 -21.39
C ARG A 12 4.09 -1.68 -21.06
N GLY A 13 4.59 -1.18 -19.94
CA GLY A 13 4.29 0.14 -19.44
C GLY A 13 2.80 0.35 -19.19
N PHE A 14 2.40 1.62 -19.23
CA PHE A 14 1.00 2.00 -19.05
C PHE A 14 0.11 1.76 -20.26
N VAL A 15 0.65 1.24 -21.38
CA VAL A 15 -0.11 1.08 -22.63
C VAL A 15 -1.32 0.17 -22.41
N SER A 16 -1.14 -1.01 -21.82
CA SER A 16 -2.28 -1.89 -21.50
C SER A 16 -3.22 -1.33 -20.46
N TYR A 17 -2.87 -0.23 -19.79
CA TYR A 17 -3.64 0.39 -18.70
C TYR A 17 -4.39 1.63 -19.17
N ALA A 18 -4.36 2.03 -20.45
CA ALA A 18 -4.99 3.28 -20.89
C ALA A 18 -6.46 3.43 -20.45
N ASP A 19 -7.25 2.35 -20.52
CA ASP A 19 -8.67 2.33 -20.16
C ASP A 19 -8.96 1.71 -18.79
N TYR A 20 -7.95 1.59 -17.91
CA TYR A 20 -8.07 0.86 -16.65
C TYR A 20 -9.27 1.30 -15.77
N ALA A 21 -9.60 2.60 -15.79
CA ALA A 21 -10.64 3.16 -14.93
C ALA A 21 -12.06 2.71 -15.32
N THR A 22 -12.27 2.20 -16.54
CA THR A 22 -13.58 1.78 -17.05
C THR A 22 -13.76 0.27 -17.06
N GLU A 23 -12.72 -0.51 -16.74
CA GLU A 23 -12.80 -1.97 -16.71
C GLU A 23 -13.83 -2.42 -15.66
N THR A 24 -14.62 -3.44 -15.96
CA THR A 24 -15.54 -4.06 -14.97
C THR A 24 -15.30 -5.56 -14.83
N THR A 25 -14.45 -6.10 -15.70
CA THR A 25 -14.07 -7.51 -15.79
C THR A 25 -12.57 -7.61 -16.04
N VAL A 26 -12.00 -8.80 -15.87
CA VAL A 26 -10.58 -9.05 -16.14
C VAL A 26 -10.30 -8.84 -17.63
N ASN A 27 -9.35 -7.96 -17.94
CA ASN A 27 -8.94 -7.68 -19.32
C ASN A 27 -8.20 -8.89 -19.93
N LYS A 28 -8.92 -9.69 -20.71
CA LYS A 28 -8.40 -10.92 -21.31
C LYS A 28 -7.21 -10.68 -22.25
N GLN A 29 -7.20 -9.57 -22.98
CA GLN A 29 -6.08 -9.22 -23.85
C GLN A 29 -4.82 -8.91 -23.04
N ARG A 30 -4.95 -8.17 -21.92
CA ARG A 30 -3.84 -7.93 -20.98
C ARG A 30 -3.34 -9.26 -20.42
N VAL A 31 -4.23 -10.12 -19.94
CA VAL A 31 -3.87 -11.47 -19.44
C VAL A 31 -3.13 -12.29 -20.50
N HIS A 32 -3.63 -12.35 -21.74
CA HIS A 32 -2.97 -13.09 -22.82
C HIS A 32 -1.58 -12.53 -23.15
N SER A 33 -1.46 -11.21 -23.21
CA SER A 33 -0.19 -10.53 -23.51
C SER A 33 0.83 -10.73 -22.39
N THR A 34 0.41 -10.63 -21.13
CA THR A 34 1.25 -10.93 -19.96
C THR A 34 1.64 -12.41 -19.93
N THR A 35 0.71 -13.31 -20.24
CA THR A 35 0.96 -14.76 -20.31
C THR A 35 2.00 -15.06 -21.39
N ALA A 36 1.90 -14.45 -22.58
CA ALA A 36 2.91 -14.55 -23.63
C ALA A 36 4.26 -13.95 -23.20
N GLY A 37 4.24 -12.82 -22.48
CA GLY A 37 5.43 -12.22 -21.87
C GLY A 37 6.15 -13.17 -20.90
N LEU A 38 5.41 -13.99 -20.16
CA LEU A 38 6.00 -14.99 -19.27
C LEU A 38 6.80 -16.06 -20.03
N PHE A 39 6.32 -16.51 -21.20
CA PHE A 39 7.07 -17.42 -22.06
C PHE A 39 8.39 -16.79 -22.53
N LEU A 40 8.35 -15.52 -22.96
CA LEU A 40 9.57 -14.79 -23.36
C LEU A 40 10.56 -14.62 -22.20
N CYS A 41 10.03 -14.49 -20.99
CA CYS A 41 10.81 -14.40 -19.76
C CYS A 41 11.29 -15.77 -19.24
N GLY A 42 11.00 -16.87 -19.95
CA GLY A 42 11.39 -18.22 -19.55
C GLY A 42 10.78 -18.64 -18.22
N PHE A 43 9.50 -18.34 -18.00
CA PHE A 43 8.75 -18.61 -16.77
C PHE A 43 9.27 -17.89 -15.50
N SER A 44 10.20 -16.95 -15.65
CA SER A 44 10.72 -16.15 -14.53
C SER A 44 9.82 -14.95 -14.22
N ILE A 45 9.10 -14.99 -13.10
CA ILE A 45 8.28 -13.85 -12.62
C ILE A 45 9.12 -12.57 -12.43
N PRO A 46 10.33 -12.59 -11.86
CA PRO A 46 11.14 -11.39 -11.71
C PRO A 46 11.54 -10.76 -13.06
N LYS A 47 11.75 -11.57 -14.10
CA LYS A 47 11.99 -11.06 -15.46
C LYS A 47 10.70 -10.51 -16.07
N LEU A 48 9.57 -11.19 -15.86
CA LEU A 48 8.25 -10.72 -16.31
C LEU A 48 7.92 -9.34 -15.72
N VAL A 49 8.04 -9.17 -14.40
CA VAL A 49 7.76 -7.89 -13.73
C VAL A 49 8.62 -6.76 -14.31
N ARG A 50 9.92 -7.04 -14.57
CA ARG A 50 10.83 -6.07 -15.21
C ARG A 50 10.48 -5.79 -16.68
N PHE A 51 10.03 -6.81 -17.41
CA PHE A 51 9.60 -6.69 -18.80
C PHE A 51 8.35 -5.81 -18.93
N LEU A 52 7.35 -6.05 -18.07
CA LEU A 52 6.12 -5.25 -18.02
C LEU A 52 6.44 -3.82 -17.60
N GLY A 53 7.33 -3.63 -16.61
CA GLY A 53 7.71 -2.31 -16.13
C GLY A 53 6.61 -1.68 -15.26
N ASP A 54 6.39 -0.38 -15.41
CA ASP A 54 5.28 0.29 -14.73
C ASP A 54 3.93 -0.16 -15.27
N PRO A 55 2.90 -0.30 -14.41
CA PRO A 55 2.79 0.19 -13.02
C PRO A 55 3.40 -0.72 -11.93
N HIS A 56 4.07 -1.81 -12.28
CA HIS A 56 4.48 -2.86 -11.32
C HIS A 56 5.79 -2.58 -10.59
N LEU A 57 6.68 -1.79 -11.19
CA LEU A 57 7.97 -1.44 -10.59
C LEU A 57 7.93 -0.13 -9.77
N GLY A 58 7.03 0.79 -10.11
CA GLY A 58 7.09 2.16 -9.59
C GLY A 58 8.25 2.98 -10.17
N SER A 59 8.77 2.59 -11.33
CA SER A 59 9.93 3.21 -11.98
C SER A 59 9.69 4.62 -12.52
N THR A 60 8.43 5.05 -12.63
CA THR A 60 8.09 6.46 -12.93
C THR A 60 8.33 7.42 -11.77
N ARG A 61 8.63 6.91 -10.57
CA ARG A 61 9.03 7.77 -9.45
C ARG A 61 10.40 8.34 -9.73
N ASP A 62 10.46 9.67 -9.74
CA ASP A 62 11.72 10.40 -9.65
C ASP A 62 12.18 10.39 -8.19
N VAL A 63 12.82 9.29 -7.79
CA VAL A 63 13.25 9.05 -6.41
C VAL A 63 14.23 10.13 -5.96
N ASP A 64 15.19 10.51 -6.80
CA ASP A 64 16.18 11.54 -6.49
C ASP A 64 15.51 12.89 -6.21
N LYS A 65 14.56 13.30 -7.05
CA LYS A 65 13.81 14.54 -6.85
C LYS A 65 12.94 14.48 -5.59
N ILE A 66 12.31 13.33 -5.30
CA ILE A 66 11.53 13.15 -4.08
C ILE A 66 12.44 13.35 -2.86
N LEU A 67 13.60 12.68 -2.82
CA LEU A 67 14.54 12.78 -1.70
C LEU A 67 15.09 14.20 -1.57
N GLN A 68 15.46 14.85 -2.67
CA GLN A 68 15.91 16.25 -2.68
C GLN A 68 14.85 17.21 -2.13
N THR A 69 13.57 16.97 -2.44
CA THR A 69 12.45 17.79 -1.94
C THR A 69 12.26 17.64 -0.43
N LEU A 70 12.49 16.44 0.10
CA LEU A 70 12.31 16.11 1.51
C LEU A 70 13.54 16.44 2.38
N GLN A 71 14.73 16.44 1.78
CA GLN A 71 16.02 16.66 2.46
C GLN A 71 16.06 17.85 3.44
N PRO A 72 15.43 19.02 3.19
CA PRO A 72 15.57 20.16 4.09
C PRO A 72 14.92 19.99 5.48
N ASN A 73 14.04 19.01 5.68
CA ASN A 73 13.16 18.93 6.86
C ASN A 73 12.74 17.52 7.27
N VAL A 74 13.15 16.48 6.53
CA VAL A 74 12.93 15.08 6.88
C VAL A 74 14.24 14.50 7.39
N ASP A 75 14.16 13.69 8.45
CA ASP A 75 15.32 13.09 9.08
C ASP A 75 16.12 12.22 8.09
N PRO A 76 17.47 12.28 8.09
CA PRO A 76 18.29 11.52 7.16
C PRO A 76 18.04 10.01 7.17
N GLU A 77 17.73 9.43 8.33
CA GLU A 77 17.39 8.02 8.47
C GLU A 77 16.12 7.68 7.68
N ILE A 78 15.09 8.53 7.77
CA ILE A 78 13.83 8.35 7.03
C ILE A 78 14.08 8.47 5.51
N LEU A 79 14.95 9.40 5.09
CA LEU A 79 15.32 9.54 3.67
C LEU A 79 16.06 8.32 3.13
N GLN A 80 16.99 7.77 3.91
CA GLN A 80 17.72 6.56 3.55
C GLN A 80 16.74 5.39 3.35
N GLU A 81 15.74 5.29 4.21
CA GLU A 81 14.75 4.22 4.13
C GLU A 81 13.77 4.38 2.98
N LEU A 82 13.35 5.62 2.70
CA LEU A 82 12.58 5.93 1.50
C LEU A 82 13.35 5.56 0.22
N HIS A 83 14.66 5.85 0.18
CA HIS A 83 15.50 5.42 -0.93
C HIS A 83 15.49 3.89 -1.06
N CYS A 84 15.74 3.16 0.03
CA CYS A 84 15.76 1.71 0.02
C CYS A 84 14.45 1.11 -0.52
N VAL A 85 13.31 1.53 0.03
CA VAL A 85 12.01 0.95 -0.32
C VAL A 85 11.53 1.36 -1.72
N PHE A 86 11.86 2.57 -2.20
CA PHE A 86 11.48 3.01 -3.55
C PHE A 86 12.39 2.47 -4.65
N VAL A 87 13.66 2.18 -4.37
CA VAL A 87 14.62 1.67 -5.36
C VAL A 87 14.60 0.15 -5.41
N TYR A 88 14.61 -0.53 -4.25
CA TYR A 88 14.78 -1.98 -4.17
C TYR A 88 13.46 -2.73 -3.92
N GLY A 89 12.44 -2.04 -3.43
CA GLY A 89 11.18 -2.65 -3.01
C GLY A 89 11.28 -3.37 -1.66
N ALA A 90 10.17 -3.97 -1.25
CA ALA A 90 10.03 -4.70 0.01
C ALA A 90 10.00 -6.24 -0.20
N PRO A 91 10.21 -7.04 0.86
CA PRO A 91 10.67 -6.67 2.20
C PRO A 91 12.18 -6.38 2.23
N ARG A 92 12.73 -5.93 3.37
CA ARG A 92 14.17 -5.72 3.52
C ARG A 92 14.93 -7.05 3.52
N HIS A 93 14.34 -8.06 4.14
CA HIS A 93 14.92 -9.40 4.20
C HIS A 93 13.84 -10.46 4.09
N CYS A 94 14.08 -11.43 3.22
CA CYS A 94 13.33 -12.67 3.16
C CYS A 94 14.29 -13.78 2.75
N GLN A 95 14.35 -14.83 3.54
CA GLN A 95 15.13 -16.02 3.22
C GLN A 95 14.34 -17.24 3.66
N GLY A 96 14.00 -18.09 2.70
CA GLY A 96 13.19 -19.26 2.93
C GLY A 96 13.42 -20.30 1.85
N SER A 97 13.02 -21.52 2.15
CA SER A 97 12.92 -22.61 1.20
C SER A 97 11.58 -23.31 1.42
N SER A 98 10.92 -23.71 0.33
CA SER A 98 9.67 -24.46 0.38
C SER A 98 9.87 -25.81 -0.28
N THR A 99 9.28 -26.85 0.30
CA THR A 99 9.18 -28.17 -0.34
C THR A 99 8.04 -28.20 -1.34
N GLU A 100 8.06 -29.18 -2.25
CA GLU A 100 6.93 -29.46 -3.13
C GLU A 100 5.68 -29.86 -2.32
N ASP A 101 5.85 -30.61 -1.24
CA ASP A 101 4.73 -30.97 -0.35
C ASP A 101 4.05 -29.76 0.27
N ASN A 102 4.83 -28.76 0.72
CA ASN A 102 4.30 -27.50 1.22
C ASN A 102 3.48 -26.80 0.13
N PHE A 103 4.07 -26.62 -1.06
CA PHE A 103 3.40 -26.03 -2.20
C PHE A 103 2.08 -26.74 -2.55
N LEU A 104 2.11 -28.08 -2.63
CA LEU A 104 0.93 -28.88 -2.94
C LEU A 104 -0.13 -28.81 -1.84
N ALA A 105 0.26 -28.64 -0.56
CA ALA A 105 -0.68 -28.45 0.53
C ALA A 105 -1.49 -27.15 0.36
N PHE A 106 -0.83 -26.04 0.06
CA PHE A 106 -1.48 -24.77 -0.26
C PHE A 106 -2.34 -24.87 -1.51
N LEU A 107 -1.83 -25.48 -2.58
CA LEU A 107 -2.56 -25.65 -3.83
C LEU A 107 -3.85 -26.48 -3.64
N ARG A 108 -3.80 -27.54 -2.83
CA ARG A 108 -4.98 -28.37 -2.50
C ARG A 108 -5.97 -27.63 -1.62
N TYR A 109 -5.50 -26.82 -0.68
CA TYR A 109 -6.36 -26.04 0.21
C TYR A 109 -7.14 -24.96 -0.57
N GLY A 110 -6.45 -24.19 -1.40
CA GLY A 110 -7.05 -23.10 -2.17
C GLY A 110 -7.36 -21.87 -1.31
N ASN A 111 -8.46 -21.16 -1.63
CA ASN A 111 -8.87 -19.98 -0.87
C ASN A 111 -9.70 -20.36 0.36
N HIS A 112 -9.79 -19.45 1.32
CA HIS A 112 -10.64 -19.63 2.49
C HIS A 112 -12.12 -19.70 2.13
N ALA A 113 -12.92 -20.30 3.03
CA ALA A 113 -14.37 -20.40 2.87
C ALA A 113 -15.03 -19.05 2.61
N SER A 114 -14.60 -17.97 3.28
CA SER A 114 -15.14 -16.63 3.08
C SER A 114 -15.04 -16.17 1.63
N ALA A 115 -13.91 -16.43 0.97
CA ALA A 115 -13.68 -16.10 -0.43
C ALA A 115 -14.44 -17.03 -1.38
N ASN A 116 -14.45 -18.34 -1.09
CA ASN A 116 -15.16 -19.33 -1.92
C ASN A 116 -16.68 -19.13 -1.90
N SER A 117 -17.24 -18.67 -0.78
CA SER A 117 -18.67 -18.36 -0.66
C SER A 117 -19.07 -17.04 -1.33
N HIS A 118 -18.10 -16.19 -1.70
CA HIS A 118 -18.35 -14.87 -2.31
C HIS A 118 -17.48 -14.62 -3.56
N PRO A 119 -17.56 -15.50 -4.57
CA PRO A 119 -16.68 -15.45 -5.73
C PRO A 119 -16.83 -14.16 -6.56
N ASP A 120 -18.03 -13.59 -6.60
CA ASP A 120 -18.30 -12.36 -7.36
C ASP A 120 -17.67 -11.13 -6.72
N GLU A 121 -17.73 -11.02 -5.39
CA GLU A 121 -17.07 -9.94 -4.65
C GLU A 121 -15.55 -10.09 -4.72
N LEU A 122 -15.02 -11.32 -4.62
CA LEU A 122 -13.59 -11.57 -4.81
C LEU A 122 -13.12 -11.15 -6.21
N ARG A 123 -13.86 -11.53 -7.26
CA ARG A 123 -13.58 -11.13 -8.65
C ARG A 123 -13.59 -9.61 -8.82
N LYS A 124 -14.57 -8.93 -8.23
CA LYS A 124 -14.69 -7.47 -8.28
C LYS A 124 -13.48 -6.78 -7.65
N VAL A 125 -12.99 -7.26 -6.50
CA VAL A 125 -11.78 -6.66 -5.91
C VAL A 125 -10.53 -7.03 -6.71
N PHE A 126 -10.45 -8.25 -7.25
CA PHE A 126 -9.34 -8.63 -8.13
C PHE A 126 -9.26 -7.73 -9.36
N VAL A 127 -10.38 -7.43 -10.02
CA VAL A 127 -10.43 -6.47 -11.14
C VAL A 127 -9.90 -5.10 -10.68
N LYS A 128 -10.30 -4.59 -9.52
CA LYS A 128 -9.79 -3.31 -8.99
C LYS A 128 -8.26 -3.32 -8.77
N ASP A 129 -7.71 -4.42 -8.27
CA ASP A 129 -6.25 -4.55 -8.10
C ASP A 129 -5.52 -4.60 -9.46
N LEU A 130 -6.10 -5.27 -10.46
CA LEU A 130 -5.56 -5.28 -11.83
C LEU A 130 -5.65 -3.92 -12.50
N GLN A 131 -6.75 -3.18 -12.32
CA GLN A 131 -6.92 -1.82 -12.86
C GLN A 131 -5.84 -0.88 -12.36
N ARG A 132 -5.55 -0.93 -11.07
CA ARG A 132 -4.62 -0.01 -10.41
C ARG A 132 -3.15 -0.43 -10.56
N GLY A 133 -2.87 -1.52 -11.27
CA GLY A 133 -1.51 -2.02 -11.40
C GLY A 133 -0.94 -2.55 -10.09
N PHE A 134 -1.80 -3.02 -9.19
CA PHE A 134 -1.42 -3.61 -7.92
C PHE A 134 -1.10 -5.09 -8.06
N ALA A 135 -1.72 -5.77 -9.03
CA ALA A 135 -1.44 -7.16 -9.36
C ALA A 135 -1.25 -7.37 -10.86
N ILE A 136 -0.58 -8.48 -11.20
CA ILE A 136 -0.46 -9.05 -12.54
C ILE A 136 -1.40 -10.25 -12.61
N ALA A 137 -2.01 -10.52 -13.76
CA ALA A 137 -2.79 -11.73 -13.99
C ALA A 137 -2.27 -12.48 -15.23
N ILE A 138 -2.16 -13.80 -15.10
CA ILE A 138 -1.85 -14.72 -16.18
C ILE A 138 -2.82 -15.92 -16.18
N ASP A 139 -2.70 -16.75 -17.21
CA ASP A 139 -3.38 -18.03 -17.26
C ASP A 139 -2.93 -18.99 -16.14
N LYS A 140 -3.88 -19.41 -15.29
CA LYS A 140 -3.61 -20.33 -14.17
C LYS A 140 -3.02 -21.67 -14.60
N ARG A 141 -3.24 -22.11 -15.85
CA ARG A 141 -2.68 -23.38 -16.36
C ARG A 141 -1.16 -23.40 -16.34
N LEU A 142 -0.51 -22.24 -16.25
CA LEU A 142 0.95 -22.13 -16.18
C LEU A 142 1.53 -22.31 -14.77
N LEU A 143 0.68 -22.38 -13.74
CA LEU A 143 1.07 -22.50 -12.34
C LEU A 143 2.16 -23.59 -12.09
N PRO A 144 2.09 -24.80 -12.67
CA PRO A 144 3.10 -25.84 -12.43
C PRO A 144 4.48 -25.58 -13.05
N PHE A 145 4.60 -24.59 -13.94
CA PHE A 145 5.82 -24.31 -14.69
C PHE A 145 6.61 -23.12 -14.14
N ILE A 146 6.08 -22.45 -13.12
CA ILE A 146 6.67 -21.24 -12.56
C ILE A 146 7.48 -21.63 -11.32
N PRO A 147 8.79 -21.36 -11.30
CA PRO A 147 9.63 -21.65 -10.15
C PRO A 147 9.29 -20.71 -8.98
N ASP A 148 9.59 -21.17 -7.76
CA ASP A 148 9.56 -20.37 -6.52
C ASP A 148 8.18 -19.72 -6.23
N LEU A 149 7.11 -20.43 -6.57
CA LEU A 149 5.72 -20.00 -6.44
C LEU A 149 5.11 -20.46 -5.10
N HIS A 150 4.30 -19.62 -4.45
CA HIS A 150 3.65 -19.87 -3.17
C HIS A 150 2.16 -19.41 -3.19
N VAL A 151 1.27 -20.34 -3.55
CA VAL A 151 -0.17 -20.05 -3.71
C VAL A 151 -0.80 -19.66 -2.38
N THR A 152 -0.94 -18.36 -2.15
CA THR A 152 -1.44 -17.87 -0.86
C THR A 152 -2.96 -17.87 -0.84
N PRO A 153 -3.60 -18.41 0.21
CA PRO A 153 -5.04 -18.39 0.34
C PRO A 153 -5.56 -16.96 0.49
N LEU A 154 -6.58 -16.63 -0.29
CA LEU A 154 -7.32 -15.40 -0.09
C LEU A 154 -8.52 -15.64 0.82
N GLY A 155 -8.74 -14.69 1.72
CA GLY A 155 -10.01 -14.47 2.39
C GLY A 155 -10.67 -13.21 1.86
N ILE A 156 -11.94 -13.00 2.23
CA ILE A 156 -12.62 -11.72 2.04
C ILE A 156 -13.36 -11.35 3.33
N VAL A 157 -13.28 -10.08 3.71
CA VAL A 157 -13.86 -9.53 4.94
C VAL A 157 -14.72 -8.32 4.63
N ASP A 158 -15.44 -7.84 5.66
CA ASP A 158 -16.33 -6.67 5.60
C ASP A 158 -17.49 -6.78 4.59
N ILE A 159 -17.84 -8.00 4.14
CA ILE A 159 -18.92 -8.21 3.13
C ILE A 159 -20.27 -7.68 3.63
N GLU A 160 -20.61 -7.97 4.88
CA GLU A 160 -21.90 -7.58 5.48
C GLU A 160 -21.82 -6.21 6.18
N ASN A 161 -20.69 -5.50 6.09
CA ASN A 161 -20.51 -4.24 6.79
C ASN A 161 -21.12 -3.09 5.96
N PRO A 162 -22.18 -2.40 6.45
CA PRO A 162 -22.82 -1.34 5.69
C PRO A 162 -21.94 -0.08 5.52
N TRP A 163 -20.86 0.05 6.30
CA TRP A 163 -19.99 1.22 6.32
C TRP A 163 -18.62 0.97 5.67
N LYS A 164 -18.30 -0.28 5.31
CA LYS A 164 -17.00 -0.65 4.75
C LYS A 164 -17.18 -1.42 3.46
N GLN A 165 -16.30 -1.19 2.49
CA GLN A 165 -16.23 -2.03 1.30
C GLN A 165 -15.61 -3.38 1.67
N SER A 166 -16.04 -4.43 0.97
CA SER A 166 -15.41 -5.75 1.02
C SER A 166 -13.92 -5.66 0.68
N ARG A 167 -13.09 -6.41 1.40
CA ARG A 167 -11.62 -6.39 1.24
C ARG A 167 -11.06 -7.80 1.16
N PRO A 168 -10.19 -8.11 0.19
CA PRO A 168 -9.43 -9.34 0.20
C PRO A 168 -8.39 -9.27 1.31
N VAL A 169 -8.19 -10.40 1.97
CA VAL A 169 -7.12 -10.62 2.94
C VAL A 169 -6.19 -11.66 2.33
N PHE A 170 -4.90 -11.34 2.30
CA PHE A 170 -3.85 -12.24 1.87
C PHE A 170 -3.37 -12.97 3.12
N ASP A 171 -3.75 -14.23 3.33
CA ASP A 171 -3.43 -14.90 4.60
C ASP A 171 -2.01 -15.48 4.60
N SER A 172 -1.05 -14.57 4.75
CA SER A 172 0.40 -14.84 4.74
C SER A 172 0.90 -15.60 5.98
N SER A 173 0.02 -15.92 6.93
CA SER A 173 0.35 -16.70 8.14
C SER A 173 -0.33 -18.07 8.17
N PHE A 174 -1.16 -18.40 7.17
CA PHE A 174 -1.97 -19.61 7.23
C PHE A 174 -1.15 -20.86 6.95
N HIS A 175 -1.37 -21.90 7.76
CA HIS A 175 -0.76 -23.21 7.58
C HIS A 175 -1.84 -24.26 7.26
N PRO A 176 -1.93 -24.76 6.01
CA PRO A 176 -2.90 -25.81 5.66
C PRO A 176 -2.64 -27.13 6.38
N LEU A 177 -1.38 -27.39 6.75
CA LEU A 177 -0.94 -28.53 7.56
C LEU A 177 -0.01 -28.04 8.68
N PRO A 178 0.16 -28.80 9.78
CA PRO A 178 1.01 -28.38 10.90
C PRO A 178 2.47 -28.05 10.53
N ASP A 179 3.03 -28.75 9.53
CA ASP A 179 4.41 -28.55 9.07
C ASP A 179 4.50 -27.61 7.85
N SER A 180 3.39 -27.00 7.44
CA SER A 180 3.40 -26.04 6.34
C SER A 180 4.09 -24.74 6.76
N MET A 181 4.70 -24.07 5.79
CA MET A 181 5.37 -22.78 5.96
C MET A 181 4.71 -21.76 5.03
N ALA A 182 4.34 -20.62 5.59
CA ALA A 182 3.74 -19.48 4.91
C ALA A 182 4.75 -18.34 4.75
N ILE A 183 4.39 -17.30 3.99
CA ILE A 183 5.22 -16.12 3.73
C ILE A 183 5.76 -15.50 5.03
N ASN A 184 4.93 -15.40 6.06
CA ASN A 184 5.30 -14.78 7.32
C ASN A 184 6.30 -15.60 8.16
N ASP A 185 6.54 -16.87 7.83
CA ASP A 185 7.58 -17.67 8.46
C ASP A 185 8.96 -17.43 7.84
N TRP A 186 9.02 -16.85 6.64
CA TRP A 186 10.26 -16.51 5.94
C TRP A 186 10.62 -15.02 6.03
N THR A 187 9.78 -14.23 6.70
CA THR A 187 10.00 -12.80 6.96
C THR A 187 10.02 -12.54 8.46
N ASN A 188 10.64 -11.43 8.89
CA ASN A 188 10.76 -11.12 10.31
C ASN A 188 10.51 -9.63 10.58
N LYS A 189 9.64 -9.32 11.55
CA LYS A 189 9.37 -7.94 11.99
C LYS A 189 10.63 -7.21 12.44
N SER A 190 11.61 -7.91 13.00
CA SER A 190 12.84 -7.30 13.51
C SER A 190 13.80 -6.86 12.41
N SER A 191 13.69 -7.42 11.20
CA SER A 191 14.45 -6.92 10.03
C SER A 191 13.74 -5.76 9.36
N GLU A 192 12.46 -5.55 9.65
CA GLU A 192 11.63 -4.50 9.08
C GLU A 192 11.61 -3.26 9.97
N PRO A 193 11.18 -2.12 9.42
CA PRO A 193 11.07 -0.88 10.18
C PRO A 193 10.13 -0.97 11.38
N PRO A 194 10.41 -0.22 12.47
CA PRO A 194 9.50 -0.14 13.59
C PRO A 194 8.17 0.50 13.18
N VAL A 195 7.07 -0.15 13.55
CA VAL A 195 5.71 0.36 13.29
C VAL A 195 5.31 1.27 14.43
N VAL A 196 5.17 2.57 14.16
CA VAL A 196 4.72 3.54 15.17
C VAL A 196 3.22 3.82 15.09
N PHE A 197 2.53 3.33 14.05
CA PHE A 197 1.11 3.52 13.80
C PHE A 197 0.19 3.30 15.02
N PRO A 198 0.38 2.28 15.90
CA PRO A 198 -0.47 2.08 17.09
C PRO A 198 -0.56 3.30 18.01
N GLY A 199 0.48 4.14 18.06
CA GLY A 199 0.49 5.38 18.84
C GLY A 199 -0.15 6.59 18.16
N SER A 200 -0.54 6.50 16.88
CA SER A 200 -0.96 7.66 16.08
C SER A 200 -2.20 8.35 16.63
N PHE A 201 -3.14 7.61 17.21
CA PHE A 201 -4.35 8.19 17.80
C PHE A 201 -4.03 9.11 18.98
N PHE A 202 -3.20 8.64 19.93
CA PHE A 202 -2.77 9.46 21.06
C PHE A 202 -1.95 10.67 20.61
N ARG A 203 -1.07 10.50 19.62
CA ARG A 203 -0.31 11.62 19.04
C ARG A 203 -1.23 12.68 18.40
N LEU A 204 -2.29 12.27 17.74
CA LEU A 204 -3.31 13.19 17.21
C LEU A 204 -4.03 13.93 18.35
N LEU A 205 -4.43 13.22 19.42
CA LEU A 205 -5.07 13.86 20.57
C LEU A 205 -4.15 14.87 21.26
N SER A 206 -2.87 14.53 21.48
CA SER A 206 -1.87 15.45 22.00
C SER A 206 -1.68 16.66 21.09
N TRP A 207 -1.70 16.48 19.76
CA TRP A 207 -1.63 17.59 18.82
C TRP A 207 -2.84 18.52 18.92
N ILE A 208 -4.06 17.97 18.98
CA ILE A 208 -5.30 18.74 19.15
C ILE A 208 -5.28 19.50 20.48
N TRP A 209 -4.80 18.87 21.55
CA TRP A 209 -4.65 19.50 22.87
C TRP A 209 -3.71 20.72 22.80
N ASN A 210 -2.54 20.57 22.17
CA ASN A 210 -1.59 21.67 21.98
C ASN A 210 -2.12 22.77 21.07
N LEU A 211 -2.88 22.44 20.03
CA LEU A 211 -3.59 23.43 19.22
C LEU A 211 -4.59 24.21 20.07
N ARG A 212 -5.33 23.55 20.98
CA ARG A 212 -6.29 24.22 21.87
C ARG A 212 -5.61 25.11 22.92
N ILE A 213 -4.45 24.72 23.47
CA ILE A 213 -3.65 25.60 24.36
C ILE A 213 -3.30 26.90 23.64
N THR A 214 -2.89 26.77 22.37
CA THR A 214 -2.39 27.90 21.57
C THR A 214 -3.51 28.80 21.06
N TYR A 215 -4.60 28.19 20.64
CA TYR A 215 -5.72 28.85 20.00
C TYR A 215 -7.02 28.59 20.79
N PRO A 216 -7.09 29.04 22.07
CA PRO A 216 -8.16 28.66 22.99
C PRO A 216 -9.55 29.04 22.46
N ASN A 217 -9.63 30.16 21.76
CA ASN A 217 -10.89 30.72 21.27
C ASN A 217 -11.12 30.52 19.76
N GLN A 218 -10.21 29.85 19.05
CA GLN A 218 -10.39 29.63 17.61
C GLN A 218 -11.09 28.30 17.33
N LYS A 219 -11.79 28.25 16.20
CA LYS A 219 -12.30 26.99 15.67
C LYS A 219 -11.14 26.15 15.17
N ILE A 220 -11.06 24.91 15.66
CA ILE A 220 -10.10 23.92 15.18
C ILE A 220 -10.89 22.95 14.30
N LEU A 221 -10.73 23.09 12.98
CA LEU A 221 -11.31 22.17 12.02
C LEU A 221 -10.33 21.03 11.77
N LEU A 222 -10.80 19.79 11.90
CA LEU A 222 -10.03 18.61 11.56
C LEU A 222 -10.43 18.15 10.17
N GLY A 223 -9.43 17.91 9.33
CA GLY A 223 -9.61 17.26 8.04
C GLY A 223 -8.89 15.92 8.06
N ASP A 224 -9.54 14.90 7.52
CA ASP A 224 -8.94 13.61 7.25
C ASP A 224 -8.68 13.45 5.74
N ASN A 225 -7.69 12.63 5.41
CA ASN A 225 -7.49 12.15 4.07
C ASN A 225 -7.21 10.65 4.10
N ASP A 226 -7.63 9.96 3.04
CA ASP A 226 -7.37 8.54 2.85
C ASP A 226 -6.47 8.34 1.62
N ILE A 227 -5.38 7.60 1.80
CA ILE A 227 -4.56 7.13 0.67
C ILE A 227 -5.10 5.77 0.27
N THR A 228 -5.91 5.77 -0.79
CA THR A 228 -6.45 4.55 -1.37
C THR A 228 -5.32 3.58 -1.75
N GLY A 229 -5.33 2.39 -1.16
CA GLY A 229 -4.33 1.36 -1.44
C GLY A 229 -2.92 1.72 -0.97
N ALA A 230 -2.78 2.48 0.13
CA ALA A 230 -1.52 2.94 0.70
C ALA A 230 -0.37 1.90 0.63
N PHE A 231 -0.58 0.69 1.17
CA PHE A 231 0.42 -0.37 1.16
C PHE A 231 0.84 -0.80 -0.24
N ARG A 232 -0.09 -0.83 -1.20
CA ARG A 232 0.16 -1.20 -2.60
C ARG A 232 1.07 -0.21 -3.34
N LEU A 233 1.25 0.99 -2.79
CA LEU A 233 2.20 1.97 -3.32
C LEU A 233 3.64 1.53 -3.06
N ILE A 234 3.92 0.78 -1.99
CA ILE A 234 5.20 0.13 -1.86
C ILE A 234 5.20 -1.14 -2.72
N LYS A 235 6.16 -1.23 -3.64
CA LYS A 235 6.30 -2.37 -4.54
C LYS A 235 7.13 -3.45 -3.87
N TYR A 236 6.79 -4.70 -4.14
CA TYR A 236 7.68 -5.80 -3.82
C TYR A 236 8.92 -5.73 -4.70
N ASN A 237 10.05 -6.17 -4.16
CA ASN A 237 11.17 -6.53 -5.00
C ASN A 237 10.70 -7.57 -6.04
N PRO A 238 11.09 -7.47 -7.34
CA PRO A 238 10.63 -8.43 -8.35
C PRO A 238 10.89 -9.90 -8.01
N TRP A 239 11.93 -10.20 -7.23
CA TRP A 239 12.24 -11.55 -6.74
C TRP A 239 11.24 -12.09 -5.72
N MET A 240 10.46 -11.21 -5.11
CA MET A 240 9.47 -11.55 -4.10
C MET A 240 8.08 -11.71 -4.69
N VAL A 241 7.84 -11.28 -5.92
CA VAL A 241 6.51 -11.31 -6.53
C VAL A 241 5.99 -12.73 -6.75
N SER A 242 6.87 -13.71 -7.02
CA SER A 242 6.47 -15.11 -7.14
C SER A 242 6.00 -15.71 -5.81
N LEU A 243 6.46 -15.16 -4.69
CA LEU A 243 6.02 -15.57 -3.34
C LEU A 243 4.62 -15.04 -2.99
N HIS A 244 4.16 -13.98 -3.66
CA HIS A 244 2.87 -13.33 -3.39
C HIS A 244 1.87 -13.60 -4.50
N ASP A 245 1.77 -14.86 -4.92
CA ASP A 245 0.77 -15.30 -5.88
C ASP A 245 -0.50 -15.82 -5.22
N PHE A 246 -1.57 -15.84 -5.99
CA PHE A 246 -2.90 -16.21 -5.54
C PHE A 246 -3.79 -16.60 -6.72
N VAL A 247 -4.88 -17.32 -6.45
CA VAL A 247 -5.81 -17.76 -7.49
C VAL A 247 -7.18 -17.11 -7.31
N VAL A 248 -7.66 -16.43 -8.36
CA VAL A 248 -9.01 -15.86 -8.43
C VAL A 248 -9.61 -16.14 -9.80
N ASP A 249 -10.83 -16.68 -9.82
CA ASP A 249 -11.63 -16.81 -11.06
C ASP A 249 -10.91 -17.50 -12.23
N GLY A 250 -10.12 -18.54 -11.93
CA GLY A 250 -9.37 -19.27 -12.96
C GLY A 250 -8.13 -18.53 -13.49
N TYR A 251 -7.78 -17.39 -12.92
CA TYR A 251 -6.52 -16.68 -13.18
C TYR A 251 -5.53 -16.93 -12.04
N LEU A 252 -4.24 -16.93 -12.39
CA LEU A 252 -3.15 -16.84 -11.43
C LEU A 252 -2.72 -15.37 -11.35
N GLY A 253 -2.94 -14.79 -10.18
CA GLY A 253 -2.59 -13.41 -9.85
C GLY A 253 -1.27 -13.34 -9.10
N PHE A 254 -0.52 -12.25 -9.29
CA PHE A 254 0.68 -11.94 -8.52
C PHE A 254 0.56 -10.53 -7.96
N ALA A 255 0.67 -10.37 -6.64
CA ALA A 255 0.72 -9.05 -6.05
C ALA A 255 2.08 -8.41 -6.36
N THR A 256 2.06 -7.20 -6.91
CA THR A 256 3.28 -6.40 -7.19
C THR A 256 3.45 -5.27 -6.18
N GLY A 257 2.37 -4.86 -5.50
CA GLY A 257 2.42 -3.98 -4.34
C GLY A 257 2.02 -4.71 -3.07
N GLN A 258 2.51 -4.23 -1.93
CA GLN A 258 2.37 -4.91 -0.63
C GLN A 258 0.92 -5.20 -0.24
N THR A 259 0.65 -6.44 0.19
CA THR A 259 -0.68 -6.95 0.58
C THR A 259 -0.99 -6.69 2.05
N PHE A 260 -2.27 -6.78 2.41
CA PHE A 260 -2.68 -6.94 3.80
C PHE A 260 -2.48 -8.39 4.24
N GLY A 261 -1.85 -8.59 5.40
CA GLY A 261 -1.57 -9.90 6.01
C GLY A 261 -0.08 -10.21 6.11
N ASP A 262 0.71 -9.61 5.22
CA ASP A 262 2.17 -9.66 5.28
C ASP A 262 2.73 -8.93 6.50
N THR A 263 3.69 -9.58 7.13
CA THR A 263 4.39 -9.07 8.32
C THR A 263 5.21 -7.83 8.02
N ALA A 264 5.80 -7.73 6.83
CA ALA A 264 6.67 -6.61 6.44
C ALA A 264 5.90 -5.36 5.98
N THR A 265 4.62 -5.50 5.60
CA THR A 265 3.86 -4.41 4.96
C THR A 265 3.74 -3.16 5.82
N PRO A 266 3.31 -3.23 7.10
CA PRO A 266 3.09 -2.01 7.89
C PRO A 266 4.38 -1.19 8.08
N GLY A 267 5.49 -1.86 8.39
CA GLY A 267 6.79 -1.19 8.62
C GLY A 267 7.29 -0.46 7.38
N ASN A 268 7.18 -1.08 6.20
CA ASN A 268 7.64 -0.47 4.95
C ASN A 268 6.82 0.78 4.55
N PHE A 269 5.54 0.84 4.90
CA PHE A 269 4.71 2.02 4.64
C PHE A 269 4.85 3.12 5.71
N GLU A 270 5.40 2.80 6.89
CA GLU A 270 5.56 3.76 7.98
C GLU A 270 6.45 4.94 7.57
N PHE A 271 7.52 4.72 6.80
CA PHE A 271 8.44 5.79 6.41
C PHE A 271 7.83 6.83 5.46
N PRO A 272 7.09 6.47 4.40
CA PRO A 272 6.29 7.44 3.67
C PRO A 272 5.34 8.26 4.57
N ALA A 273 4.75 7.64 5.59
CA ALA A 273 3.87 8.34 6.51
C ALA A 273 4.64 9.33 7.41
N ILE A 274 5.75 8.91 8.01
CA ILE A 274 6.63 9.75 8.84
C ILE A 274 7.22 10.90 8.02
N ALA A 275 7.70 10.64 6.81
CA ALA A 275 8.24 11.68 5.93
C ALA A 275 7.20 12.76 5.61
N ARG A 276 5.96 12.35 5.29
CA ARG A 276 4.84 13.30 5.09
C ARG A 276 4.58 14.12 6.35
N GLN A 277 4.63 13.48 7.52
CA GLN A 277 4.42 14.13 8.79
C GLN A 277 5.50 15.16 9.12
N GLN A 278 6.78 14.85 8.89
CA GLN A 278 7.91 15.76 9.10
C GLN A 278 7.92 16.90 8.07
N HIS A 279 7.51 16.63 6.82
CA HIS A 279 7.48 17.61 5.76
C HIS A 279 6.33 18.63 5.89
N ALA A 280 5.18 18.24 6.47
CA ALA A 280 4.00 19.08 6.53
C ALA A 280 4.20 20.43 7.29
N PRO A 281 4.84 20.49 8.48
CA PRO A 281 5.15 21.75 9.13
C PRO A 281 6.06 22.67 8.29
N TYR A 282 7.06 22.11 7.60
CA TYR A 282 7.93 22.89 6.73
C TYR A 282 7.14 23.55 5.60
N LEU A 283 6.23 22.80 4.96
CA LEU A 283 5.34 23.33 3.93
C LEU A 283 4.46 24.47 4.47
N ARG A 284 3.91 24.30 5.68
CA ARG A 284 3.11 25.34 6.34
C ARG A 284 3.92 26.60 6.63
N LEU A 285 5.15 26.48 7.12
CA LEU A 285 5.95 27.62 7.59
C LEU A 285 6.70 28.34 6.45
N HIS A 286 7.13 27.61 5.42
CA HIS A 286 8.05 28.14 4.41
C HIS A 286 7.48 28.16 2.98
N LYS A 287 6.39 27.44 2.71
CA LYS A 287 5.83 27.26 1.36
C LYS A 287 4.31 27.47 1.30
N GLN A 288 3.75 28.21 2.25
CA GLN A 288 2.29 28.32 2.42
C GLN A 288 1.57 28.77 1.14
N GLU A 289 2.05 29.81 0.46
CA GLU A 289 1.41 30.32 -0.76
C GLU A 289 1.43 29.30 -1.90
N GLU A 290 2.55 28.63 -2.11
CA GLU A 290 2.68 27.57 -3.12
C GLU A 290 1.75 26.39 -2.81
N VAL A 291 1.70 25.98 -1.54
CA VAL A 291 0.84 24.89 -1.07
C VAL A 291 -0.63 25.23 -1.28
N LEU A 292 -1.06 26.44 -0.91
CA LEU A 292 -2.44 26.89 -1.11
C LEU A 292 -2.80 27.00 -2.59
N HIS A 293 -1.85 27.46 -3.42
CA HIS A 293 -2.04 27.50 -4.87
C HIS A 293 -2.26 26.09 -5.45
N ARG A 294 -1.39 25.14 -5.10
CA ARG A 294 -1.49 23.74 -5.55
C ARG A 294 -2.74 23.03 -5.00
N ALA A 295 -3.13 23.34 -3.77
CA ALA A 295 -4.26 22.72 -3.10
C ALA A 295 -5.61 23.33 -3.48
N ARG A 296 -5.65 24.47 -4.19
CA ARG A 296 -6.88 25.24 -4.47
C ARG A 296 -8.02 24.38 -5.02
N HIS A 297 -7.72 23.49 -5.97
CA HIS A 297 -8.74 22.62 -6.58
C HIS A 297 -9.29 21.57 -5.60
N PHE A 298 -8.49 21.12 -4.62
CA PHE A 298 -8.95 20.20 -3.58
C PHE A 298 -9.77 20.93 -2.52
N ILE A 299 -9.31 22.11 -2.08
CA ILE A 299 -10.00 22.94 -1.10
C ILE A 299 -11.39 23.36 -1.62
N ALA A 300 -11.51 23.68 -2.92
CA ALA A 300 -12.78 24.03 -3.53
C ALA A 300 -13.84 22.90 -3.52
N LYS A 301 -13.42 21.65 -3.25
CA LYS A 301 -14.31 20.49 -3.11
C LYS A 301 -14.62 20.13 -1.65
N MET A 302 -13.98 20.81 -0.70
CA MET A 302 -14.23 20.58 0.72
C MET A 302 -15.53 21.25 1.13
N SER A 303 -16.37 20.50 1.83
CA SER A 303 -17.55 21.04 2.51
C SER A 303 -17.14 21.50 3.90
N PHE A 304 -17.38 22.77 4.20
CA PHE A 304 -17.15 23.31 5.53
C PHE A 304 -18.47 23.33 6.32
N PRO A 305 -18.45 23.02 7.63
CA PRO A 305 -19.63 23.14 8.46
C PRO A 305 -20.12 24.60 8.52
N ASP A 306 -21.45 24.79 8.56
CA ASP A 306 -22.06 26.10 8.67
C ASP A 306 -21.67 26.77 9.99
N GLU A 307 -21.48 28.09 9.96
CA GLU A 307 -21.35 28.93 11.16
C GLU A 307 -22.49 28.69 12.16
N ALA A 308 -23.71 28.38 11.67
CA ALA A 308 -24.84 27.99 12.51
C ALA A 308 -24.58 26.74 13.36
N THR A 309 -23.81 25.76 12.85
CA THR A 309 -23.45 24.54 13.58
C THR A 309 -22.71 24.84 14.87
N PHE A 310 -22.04 26.00 14.98
CA PHE A 310 -21.22 26.35 16.13
C PHE A 310 -21.91 27.28 17.13
N ARG A 311 -23.10 27.81 16.81
CA ARG A 311 -23.81 28.81 17.67
C ARG A 311 -24.23 28.25 19.03
N ASP A 312 -24.54 26.96 19.10
CA ASP A 312 -25.01 26.31 20.34
C ASP A 312 -23.87 25.91 21.29
N TYR A 313 -22.60 26.05 20.88
CA TYR A 313 -21.46 25.57 21.67
C TYR A 313 -20.96 26.55 22.75
N GLY A 314 -21.54 27.76 22.86
CA GLY A 314 -21.22 28.74 23.91
C GLY A 314 -19.75 29.21 23.92
N SER A 315 -18.86 28.43 24.55
CA SER A 315 -17.42 28.63 24.62
C SER A 315 -16.68 27.31 24.40
N PHE A 316 -15.59 27.32 23.60
CA PHE A 316 -14.76 26.12 23.43
C PHE A 316 -14.13 25.68 24.75
N SER A 317 -14.02 24.36 24.97
CA SER A 317 -13.29 23.81 26.12
C SER A 317 -11.84 24.30 26.12
N SER A 318 -11.38 24.82 27.26
CA SER A 318 -9.99 25.23 27.44
C SER A 318 -9.08 24.01 27.59
N ALA A 319 -7.82 24.18 27.19
CA ALA A 319 -6.75 23.21 27.45
C ALA A 319 -5.66 23.91 28.25
N ASN A 320 -5.15 23.24 29.29
CA ASN A 320 -4.10 23.76 30.14
C ASN A 320 -2.75 23.23 29.66
N ALA A 321 -1.74 24.10 29.72
CA ALA A 321 -0.37 23.71 29.48
C ALA A 321 0.21 22.93 30.66
N ASP A 322 1.09 21.99 30.37
CA ASP A 322 1.84 21.19 31.34
C ASP A 322 3.28 20.95 30.84
N SER A 323 4.05 20.12 31.54
CA SER A 323 5.44 19.81 31.17
C SER A 323 5.59 19.05 29.85
N CYS A 324 4.52 18.48 29.32
CA CYS A 324 4.48 17.69 28.10
C CYS A 324 3.72 18.39 26.95
N ASN A 325 2.90 19.40 27.25
CA ASN A 325 2.02 20.10 26.32
C ASN A 325 2.08 21.61 26.59
N TYR A 326 2.81 22.36 25.77
CA TYR A 326 3.02 23.81 25.94
C TYR A 326 2.50 24.64 24.74
N GLY A 327 1.78 24.01 23.80
CA GLY A 327 1.24 24.66 22.61
C GLY A 327 2.12 24.49 21.35
N VAL A 328 1.75 25.16 20.26
CA VAL A 328 2.32 24.96 18.91
C VAL A 328 3.07 26.18 18.34
N LEU A 329 3.16 27.29 19.10
CA LEU A 329 3.86 28.53 18.66
C LEU A 329 5.34 28.59 19.05
N PHE A 330 5.77 27.74 19.99
CA PHE A 330 7.18 27.62 20.36
C PHE A 330 7.74 26.33 19.76
N PRO A 331 8.88 26.35 19.05
CA PRO A 331 9.59 25.11 18.84
C PRO A 331 10.09 24.66 20.22
N PRO A 332 9.83 23.42 20.68
CA PRO A 332 10.80 22.80 21.57
C PRO A 332 12.17 22.77 20.85
N PRO A 333 13.28 22.54 21.57
CA PRO A 333 14.63 22.40 20.99
C PRO A 333 14.79 21.31 19.91
N SER A 334 13.72 20.60 19.55
CA SER A 334 13.67 19.66 18.43
C SER A 334 12.32 19.81 17.72
N LEU A 335 12.31 20.49 16.57
CA LEU A 335 11.22 20.42 15.60
C LEU A 335 11.06 18.97 15.14
N SER A 336 10.21 18.21 15.83
CA SER A 336 9.65 16.98 15.31
C SER A 336 8.14 17.08 15.44
N ALA A 337 7.45 17.18 14.31
CA ALA A 337 6.07 16.73 14.21
C ALA A 337 5.95 15.31 14.83
N PRO A 338 4.78 14.91 15.37
CA PRO A 338 4.66 13.83 16.35
C PRO A 338 5.38 12.51 15.96
N GLY A 339 6.64 12.33 16.33
CA GLY A 339 7.50 11.30 15.77
C GLY A 339 8.62 10.82 16.68
N ARG A 340 8.50 11.03 17.99
CA ARG A 340 9.29 10.34 19.01
C ARG A 340 8.38 9.71 20.04
#